data_AF-A0A1H5XM41-F1
#
_entry.id   AF-A0A1H5XM41-F1
#
_cell.length_a   1.000
_cell.length_b   1.000
_cell.length_c   1.000
_cell.angle_alpha   90.00
_cell.angle_beta   90.00
_cell.angle_gamma   90.00
#
_symmetry.space_group_name_H-M   'P 1'
#
loop_
_entity.id
_entity.type
_entity.pdbx_description
1 polymer ?
#
loop_
_entity_poly.entity_id
_entity_poly.type
_entity_poly.pdbx_seq_one_letter_code
_entity_poly.pdbx_strand_id
1 'polypeptide(L)'
;MKKILLCVMAMAVVTMFYSCKQNSNVCRIQGVVNGEQFEGKRIFLVPFTGPKTAETVDSMEIKDGKFHFETDSMQMYKLLIDLRFRVGIQPLLVIGEPGEVRVVIDSVSHAMGTPQNDSLEKWKVRTEIHNRELGKMHRFIAELQAKGDTVQAKYIQQRADSFHLVYKNYSRKLAENMKEGVLHDFLKTLFPQTYQRKYPDGRVVTMDADTNEEIIE
;
A
#
# COMPACT_ATOMS: atom_id res chain seq x y z
N MET A 1 -41.12 33.60 39.63
CA MET A 1 -41.00 32.15 39.95
C MET A 1 -40.93 31.37 38.65
N LYS A 2 -39.86 30.58 38.50
CA LYS A 2 -39.74 29.30 37.77
C LYS A 2 -40.25 29.30 36.31
N LYS A 3 -39.36 29.38 35.31
CA LYS A 3 -38.64 28.21 34.74
C LYS A 3 -39.56 26.98 34.68
N ILE A 4 -40.00 26.63 33.47
CA ILE A 4 -40.31 25.28 32.96
C ILE A 4 -41.28 25.48 31.80
N LEU A 5 -40.76 25.49 30.56
CA LEU A 5 -41.27 24.65 29.46
C LEU A 5 -40.40 24.79 28.20
N LEU A 6 -39.08 24.81 28.39
CA LEU A 6 -38.08 24.84 27.32
C LEU A 6 -37.47 23.41 27.23
N CYS A 7 -38.28 22.41 26.87
CA CYS A 7 -37.82 21.00 26.87
C CYS A 7 -38.45 20.06 25.82
N VAL A 8 -39.30 20.49 24.88
CA VAL A 8 -40.06 19.52 24.05
C VAL A 8 -39.73 19.55 22.54
N MET A 9 -38.80 20.40 22.07
CA MET A 9 -38.39 20.42 20.65
C MET A 9 -36.89 20.19 20.46
N ALA A 10 -36.32 19.31 21.28
CA ALA A 10 -34.95 18.76 21.12
C ALA A 10 -35.00 17.24 20.84
N MET A 11 -36.08 16.77 20.21
CA MET A 11 -36.36 15.34 19.97
C MET A 11 -36.56 15.05 18.47
N ALA A 12 -35.76 15.71 17.62
CA ALA A 12 -35.69 15.46 16.18
C ALA A 12 -34.24 15.30 15.70
N VAL A 13 -33.38 14.77 16.57
CA VAL A 13 -32.04 14.29 16.22
C VAL A 13 -31.99 12.85 16.70
N VAL A 14 -32.09 11.91 15.76
CA VAL A 14 -31.65 10.50 15.76
C VAL A 14 -32.57 9.77 14.78
N THR A 15 -32.35 10.00 13.50
CA THR A 15 -32.83 9.08 12.46
C THR A 15 -31.72 8.90 11.43
N MET A 16 -31.31 7.63 11.30
CA MET A 16 -30.55 7.04 10.20
C MET A 16 -29.05 7.35 10.09
N PHE A 17 -28.28 6.80 11.02
CA PHE A 17 -27.07 6.07 10.65
C PHE A 17 -27.25 4.59 11.00
N TYR A 18 -28.20 3.93 10.34
CA TYR A 18 -28.08 2.48 10.13
C TYR A 18 -26.95 2.29 9.12
N SER A 19 -25.72 2.35 9.62
CA SER A 19 -24.62 1.66 8.94
C SER A 19 -25.04 0.20 8.94
N CYS A 20 -25.46 -0.31 7.80
CA CYS A 20 -25.63 -1.74 7.60
C CYS A 20 -24.30 -2.38 7.95
N LYS A 21 -24.19 -2.94 9.17
CA LYS A 21 -23.20 -3.96 9.47
C LYS A 21 -23.55 -5.16 8.59
N GLN A 22 -23.05 -5.15 7.35
CA GLN A 22 -22.81 -6.40 6.65
C GLN A 22 -21.74 -7.12 7.47
N ASN A 23 -22.19 -7.96 8.40
CA ASN A 23 -21.40 -9.00 9.03
C ASN A 23 -21.04 -10.07 7.97
N SER A 24 -20.36 -9.67 6.91
CA SER A 24 -19.67 -10.63 6.06
C SER A 24 -18.20 -10.54 6.42
N ASN A 25 -17.62 -11.65 6.88
CA ASN A 25 -16.16 -11.85 6.93
C ASN A 25 -15.52 -11.88 5.52
N VAL A 26 -16.28 -11.47 4.50
CA VAL A 26 -15.94 -11.47 3.09
C VAL A 26 -15.60 -10.04 2.69
N CYS A 27 -14.47 -9.90 2.01
CA CYS A 27 -14.07 -8.73 1.25
C CYS A 27 -14.70 -8.82 -0.14
N ARG A 28 -15.45 -7.79 -0.55
CA ARG A 28 -16.02 -7.62 -1.88
C ARG A 28 -15.21 -6.57 -2.63
N ILE A 29 -14.46 -6.98 -3.63
CA ILE A 29 -13.66 -6.08 -4.47
C ILE A 29 -14.49 -5.76 -5.71
N GLN A 30 -14.92 -4.50 -5.84
CA GLN A 30 -15.69 -3.98 -6.97
C GLN A 30 -14.80 -3.09 -7.82
N GLY A 31 -14.60 -3.47 -9.08
CA GLY A 31 -13.60 -2.86 -9.93
C GLY A 31 -14.14 -2.29 -11.24
N VAL A 32 -13.55 -1.17 -11.65
CA VAL A 32 -13.71 -0.59 -12.99
C VAL A 32 -12.36 -0.55 -13.68
N VAL A 33 -12.34 -0.81 -14.99
CA VAL A 33 -11.17 -0.69 -15.86
C VAL A 33 -11.48 0.34 -16.93
N ASN A 34 -10.66 1.37 -17.02
CA ASN A 34 -10.82 2.40 -18.06
C ASN A 34 -10.15 1.93 -19.37
N GLY A 35 -10.91 1.90 -20.46
CA GLY A 35 -10.41 1.62 -21.81
C GLY A 35 -11.03 0.38 -22.45
N GLU A 36 -11.66 0.58 -23.61
CA GLU A 36 -12.35 -0.49 -24.36
C GLU A 36 -11.44 -1.64 -24.78
N GLN A 37 -10.13 -1.39 -24.90
CA GLN A 37 -9.14 -2.42 -25.24
C GLN A 37 -9.03 -3.55 -24.20
N PHE A 38 -9.56 -3.33 -23.00
CA PHE A 38 -9.55 -4.31 -21.91
C PHE A 38 -10.83 -5.16 -21.84
N GLU A 39 -11.84 -4.83 -22.63
CA GLU A 39 -13.09 -5.60 -22.70
C GLU A 39 -12.80 -7.04 -23.18
N GLY A 40 -13.43 -8.02 -22.51
CA GLY A 40 -13.20 -9.44 -22.79
C GLY A 40 -11.81 -9.95 -22.39
N LYS A 41 -10.95 -9.12 -21.77
CA LYS A 41 -9.65 -9.56 -21.23
C LYS A 41 -9.82 -10.08 -19.81
N ARG A 42 -8.89 -10.93 -19.38
CA ARG A 42 -8.86 -11.44 -18.01
C ARG A 42 -8.11 -10.50 -17.08
N ILE A 43 -8.72 -10.24 -15.94
CA ILE A 43 -8.08 -9.67 -14.75
C ILE A 43 -7.93 -10.77 -13.70
N PHE A 44 -6.82 -10.73 -12.97
CA PHE A 44 -6.44 -11.75 -12.00
C PHE A 44 -6.31 -11.12 -10.61
N LEU A 45 -6.82 -11.82 -9.60
CA LEU A 45 -6.57 -11.56 -8.19
C LEU A 45 -5.52 -12.56 -7.71
N VAL A 46 -4.28 -12.08 -7.54
CA VAL A 46 -3.13 -12.95 -7.24
C VAL A 46 -2.64 -12.70 -5.82
N PRO A 47 -2.52 -13.73 -4.96
CA PRO A 47 -1.89 -13.58 -3.65
C PRO A 47 -0.50 -12.95 -3.77
N PHE A 48 -0.24 -11.91 -2.98
CA PHE A 48 1.03 -11.19 -3.00
C PHE A 48 2.16 -12.11 -2.53
N THR A 49 1.95 -12.77 -1.39
CA THR A 49 2.82 -13.80 -0.82
C THR A 49 2.27 -15.20 -1.09
N GLY A 50 3.12 -16.21 -0.92
CA GLY A 50 2.71 -17.61 -1.09
C GLY A 50 2.66 -18.12 -2.54
N PRO A 51 2.21 -19.38 -2.72
CA PRO A 51 2.12 -20.05 -4.01
C PRO A 51 1.15 -19.33 -4.97
N LYS A 52 1.51 -19.30 -6.26
CA LYS A 52 0.72 -18.70 -7.34
C LYS A 52 0.29 -19.83 -8.27
N THR A 53 -0.71 -20.59 -7.85
CA THR A 53 -1.21 -21.78 -8.56
C THR A 53 -2.63 -21.54 -9.03
N ALA A 54 -3.20 -22.48 -9.80
CA ALA A 54 -4.57 -22.37 -10.31
C ALA A 54 -5.62 -22.32 -9.18
N GLU A 55 -5.29 -22.87 -8.01
CA GLU A 55 -6.15 -22.92 -6.83
C GLU A 55 -6.09 -21.62 -6.01
N THR A 56 -4.98 -20.88 -6.07
CA THR A 56 -4.77 -19.67 -5.25
C THR A 56 -5.00 -18.38 -6.03
N VAL A 57 -5.02 -18.44 -7.36
CA VAL A 57 -5.24 -17.29 -8.23
C VAL A 57 -6.67 -17.32 -8.76
N ASP A 58 -7.45 -16.31 -8.41
CA ASP A 58 -8.76 -16.09 -9.02
C ASP A 58 -8.63 -15.19 -10.25
N SER A 59 -9.56 -15.32 -11.19
CA SER A 59 -9.62 -14.46 -12.36
C SER A 59 -10.99 -14.46 -13.02
N MET A 60 -11.31 -13.33 -13.64
CA MET A 60 -12.53 -13.19 -14.42
C MET A 60 -12.31 -12.35 -15.67
N GLU A 61 -13.28 -12.43 -16.56
CA GLU A 61 -13.36 -11.58 -17.74
C GLU A 61 -13.91 -10.20 -17.37
N ILE A 62 -13.28 -9.15 -17.88
CA ILE A 62 -13.78 -7.77 -17.76
C ILE A 62 -14.98 -7.63 -18.68
N LYS A 63 -16.11 -7.20 -18.12
CA LYS A 63 -17.37 -6.99 -18.83
C LYS A 63 -17.94 -5.61 -18.55
N ASP A 64 -18.32 -4.89 -19.59
CA ASP A 64 -18.77 -3.49 -19.52
C ASP A 64 -17.76 -2.61 -18.76
N GLY A 65 -16.47 -2.85 -18.96
CA GLY A 65 -15.40 -2.19 -18.22
C GLY A 65 -15.37 -2.48 -16.71
N LYS A 66 -16.04 -3.54 -16.24
CA LYS A 66 -16.16 -3.87 -14.80
C LYS A 66 -15.67 -5.28 -14.49
N PHE A 67 -15.30 -5.47 -13.24
CA PHE A 67 -14.96 -6.77 -12.65
C PHE A 67 -15.34 -6.80 -11.16
N HIS A 68 -15.44 -8.00 -10.59
CA HIS A 68 -15.61 -8.17 -9.15
C HIS A 68 -14.87 -9.41 -8.64
N PHE A 69 -14.43 -9.38 -7.39
CA PHE A 69 -13.92 -10.55 -6.69
C PHE A 69 -14.51 -10.61 -5.28
N GLU A 70 -14.61 -11.82 -4.75
CA GLU A 70 -14.92 -12.05 -3.34
C GLU A 70 -13.82 -12.90 -2.70
N THR A 71 -13.40 -12.53 -1.50
CA THR A 71 -12.44 -13.33 -0.73
C THR A 71 -12.73 -13.22 0.76
N ASP A 72 -12.57 -14.31 1.49
CA ASP A 72 -12.66 -14.39 2.94
C ASP A 72 -11.28 -14.41 3.61
N SER A 73 -10.21 -14.30 2.82
CA SER A 73 -8.84 -14.37 3.32
C SER A 73 -8.26 -12.97 3.54
N MET A 74 -7.89 -12.70 4.80
CA MET A 74 -7.20 -11.50 5.26
C MET A 74 -5.73 -11.53 4.82
N GLN A 75 -5.48 -11.17 3.56
CA GLN A 75 -4.15 -11.08 2.98
C GLN A 75 -4.05 -9.97 1.93
N MET A 76 -2.83 -9.71 1.46
CA MET A 76 -2.58 -8.78 0.37
C MET A 76 -2.63 -9.51 -0.97
N TYR A 77 -3.27 -8.88 -1.95
CA TYR A 77 -3.37 -9.34 -3.32
C TYR A 77 -2.79 -8.32 -4.29
N LYS A 78 -2.45 -8.81 -5.47
CA LYS A 78 -2.14 -8.02 -6.64
C LYS A 78 -3.24 -8.22 -7.68
N LEU A 79 -3.87 -7.12 -8.08
CA LEU A 79 -4.74 -7.04 -9.24
C LEU A 79 -3.90 -6.76 -10.48
N LEU A 80 -4.02 -7.61 -11.48
CA LEU A 80 -3.30 -7.47 -12.74
C LEU A 80 -4.12 -7.98 -13.92
N ILE A 81 -4.08 -7.25 -15.02
CA ILE A 81 -4.54 -7.74 -16.33
C ILE A 81 -3.43 -8.62 -16.92
N ASP A 82 -3.85 -9.58 -17.76
CA ASP A 82 -2.95 -10.42 -18.55
C ASP A 82 -1.76 -9.62 -19.12
N LEU A 83 -0.56 -10.19 -18.98
CA LEU A 83 0.70 -9.58 -19.39
C LEU A 83 0.68 -9.05 -20.83
N ARG A 84 -0.03 -9.72 -21.74
CA ARG A 84 -0.11 -9.36 -23.16
C ARG A 84 -0.90 -8.08 -23.42
N PHE A 85 -1.81 -7.71 -22.52
CA PHE A 85 -2.74 -6.61 -22.72
C PHE A 85 -2.50 -5.44 -21.75
N ARG A 86 -1.65 -5.59 -20.73
CA ARG A 86 -1.50 -4.60 -19.65
C ARG A 86 -0.65 -3.35 -19.96
N VAL A 87 -0.38 -3.04 -21.24
CA VAL A 87 0.37 -1.82 -21.58
C VAL A 87 -0.46 -0.60 -21.19
N GLY A 88 0.19 0.38 -20.55
CA GLY A 88 -0.46 1.64 -20.16
C GLY A 88 -1.28 1.60 -18.88
N ILE A 89 -1.32 0.47 -18.18
CA ILE A 89 -2.01 0.35 -16.88
C ILE A 89 -1.05 -0.07 -15.77
N GLN A 90 -1.37 0.35 -14.56
CA GLN A 90 -0.60 0.04 -13.36
C GLN A 90 -1.22 -1.17 -12.63
N PRO A 91 -0.47 -2.24 -12.34
CA PRO A 91 -0.94 -3.28 -11.42
C PRO A 91 -1.17 -2.69 -10.02
N LEU A 92 -2.20 -3.14 -9.33
CA LEU A 92 -2.61 -2.56 -8.04
C LEU A 92 -2.48 -3.58 -6.91
N LEU A 93 -2.03 -3.12 -5.74
CA LEU A 93 -2.11 -3.90 -4.50
C LEU A 93 -3.43 -3.60 -3.78
N VAL A 94 -4.08 -4.63 -3.26
CA VAL A 94 -5.31 -4.53 -2.47
C VAL A 94 -5.24 -5.49 -1.29
N ILE A 95 -5.94 -5.19 -0.20
CA ILE A 95 -6.02 -6.05 0.98
C ILE A 95 -7.43 -6.65 1.07
N GLY A 96 -7.52 -7.97 1.27
CA GLY A 96 -8.75 -8.73 1.47
C GLY A 96 -9.41 -8.50 2.83
N GLU A 97 -9.57 -7.24 3.23
CA GLU A 97 -10.22 -6.85 4.48
C GLU A 97 -11.75 -6.90 4.33
N PRO A 98 -12.50 -7.45 5.30
CA PRO A 98 -13.96 -7.47 5.26
C PRO A 98 -14.58 -6.10 4.96
N GLY A 99 -15.57 -6.09 4.07
CA GLY A 99 -16.20 -4.86 3.58
C GLY A 99 -16.14 -4.74 2.05
N GLU A 100 -16.42 -3.55 1.55
CA GLU A 100 -16.39 -3.25 0.11
C GLU A 100 -15.14 -2.44 -0.24
N VAL A 101 -14.32 -2.99 -1.14
CA VAL A 101 -13.16 -2.32 -1.73
C VAL A 101 -13.53 -1.89 -3.14
N ARG A 102 -13.47 -0.58 -3.41
CA ARG A 102 -13.70 -0.01 -4.74
C ARG A 102 -12.35 0.19 -5.41
N VAL A 103 -12.22 -0.32 -6.62
CA VAL A 103 -10.98 -0.32 -7.40
C VAL A 103 -11.19 0.38 -8.74
N VAL A 104 -10.21 1.19 -9.14
CA VAL A 104 -10.08 1.70 -10.50
C VAL A 104 -8.73 1.26 -11.05
N ILE A 105 -8.76 0.52 -12.15
CA ILE A 105 -7.57 0.13 -12.91
C ILE A 105 -7.39 1.07 -14.09
N ASP A 106 -6.27 1.79 -14.09
CA ASP A 106 -5.86 2.78 -15.09
C ASP A 106 -4.31 2.91 -15.06
N SER A 107 -3.78 3.86 -15.82
CA SER A 107 -2.40 4.35 -15.79
C SER A 107 -1.91 4.71 -14.38
N VAL A 108 -2.81 5.22 -13.53
CA VAL A 108 -2.60 5.38 -12.08
C VAL A 108 -3.76 4.70 -11.37
N SER A 109 -3.56 3.44 -11.02
CA SER A 109 -4.59 2.62 -10.38
C SER A 109 -4.70 2.93 -8.90
N HIS A 110 -5.90 2.82 -8.34
CA HIS A 110 -6.15 3.10 -6.93
C HIS A 110 -7.27 2.24 -6.35
N ALA A 111 -7.22 2.03 -5.04
CA ALA A 111 -8.24 1.32 -4.27
C ALA A 111 -8.63 2.11 -3.02
N MET A 112 -9.88 1.98 -2.60
CA MET A 112 -10.39 2.59 -1.37
C MET A 112 -11.62 1.84 -0.85
N GLY A 113 -12.08 2.17 0.36
CA GLY A 113 -13.37 1.70 0.90
C GLY A 113 -13.25 0.87 2.17
N THR A 114 -12.05 0.43 2.54
CA THR A 114 -11.77 -0.19 3.84
C THR A 114 -10.55 0.45 4.51
N PRO A 115 -10.44 0.42 5.85
CA PRO A 115 -9.37 1.11 6.58
C PRO A 115 -7.94 0.78 6.12
N GLN A 116 -7.64 -0.49 5.87
CA GLN A 116 -6.30 -0.89 5.42
C GLN A 116 -6.06 -0.51 3.95
N ASN A 117 -7.06 -0.62 3.08
CA ASN A 117 -6.93 -0.21 1.67
C ASN A 117 -6.76 1.32 1.53
N ASP A 118 -7.50 2.11 2.33
CA ASP A 118 -7.35 3.57 2.35
C ASP A 118 -5.95 4.00 2.83
N SER A 119 -5.39 3.25 3.79
CA SER A 119 -4.03 3.46 4.29
C SER A 119 -2.97 3.01 3.28
N LEU A 120 -3.21 1.90 2.59
CA LEU A 120 -2.35 1.38 1.53
C LEU A 120 -2.29 2.38 0.37
N GLU A 121 -3.41 2.99 -0.02
CA GLU A 121 -3.45 3.99 -1.08
C GLU A 121 -2.63 5.23 -0.74
N LYS A 122 -2.77 5.75 0.50
CA LYS A 122 -1.95 6.88 0.99
C LYS A 122 -0.46 6.55 0.95
N TRP A 123 -0.10 5.35 1.38
CA TRP A 123 1.28 4.88 1.32
C TRP A 123 1.78 4.77 -0.12
N LYS A 124 1.01 4.14 -1.02
CA LYS A 124 1.33 3.99 -2.45
C LYS A 124 1.63 5.32 -3.11
N VAL A 125 0.76 6.32 -2.94
CA VAL A 125 0.97 7.68 -3.50
C VAL A 125 2.28 8.28 -2.97
N ARG A 126 2.56 8.12 -1.67
CA ARG A 126 3.81 8.61 -1.09
C ARG A 126 5.03 7.88 -1.65
N THR A 127 4.94 6.56 -1.84
CA THR A 127 5.99 5.72 -2.45
C THR A 127 6.27 6.13 -3.90
N GLU A 128 5.24 6.41 -4.70
CA GLU A 128 5.39 6.87 -6.09
C GLU A 128 6.12 8.22 -6.18
N ILE A 129 5.72 9.18 -5.34
CA ILE A 129 6.41 10.47 -5.23
C ILE A 129 7.86 10.27 -4.80
N HIS A 130 8.09 9.45 -3.77
CA HIS A 130 9.42 9.16 -3.27
C HIS A 130 10.32 8.55 -4.37
N ASN A 131 9.85 7.49 -5.04
CA ASN A 131 10.61 6.81 -6.09
C ASN A 131 10.93 7.74 -7.26
N ARG A 132 9.98 8.59 -7.66
CA ARG A 132 10.19 9.57 -8.74
C ARG A 132 11.28 10.57 -8.39
N GLU A 133 11.21 11.17 -7.19
CA GLU A 133 12.19 12.18 -6.79
C GLU A 133 13.56 11.56 -6.51
N LEU A 134 13.62 10.40 -5.82
CA LEU A 134 14.87 9.69 -5.58
C LEU A 134 15.54 9.26 -6.89
N GLY A 135 14.76 8.79 -7.87
CA GLY A 135 15.26 8.46 -9.21
C GLY A 135 15.86 9.66 -9.95
N LYS A 136 15.31 10.87 -9.79
CA LYS A 136 15.93 12.09 -10.33
C LYS A 136 17.28 12.39 -9.65
N MET A 137 17.34 12.26 -8.33
CA MET A 137 18.58 12.47 -7.57
C MET A 137 19.67 11.50 -8.00
N HIS A 138 19.36 10.20 -8.14
CA HIS A 138 20.32 9.20 -8.60
C HIS A 138 20.82 9.45 -10.02
N ARG A 139 19.95 9.87 -10.95
CA ARG A 139 20.39 10.28 -12.31
C ARG A 139 21.36 11.45 -12.25
N PHE A 140 21.05 12.46 -11.45
CA PHE A 140 21.91 13.63 -11.31
C PHE A 140 23.26 13.29 -10.66
N ILE A 141 23.27 12.39 -9.67
CA ILE A 141 24.52 11.88 -9.07
C ILE A 141 25.39 11.18 -10.14
N ALA A 142 24.79 10.32 -10.96
CA ALA A 142 25.50 9.63 -12.04
C ALA A 142 26.07 10.61 -13.08
N GLU A 143 25.33 11.67 -13.42
CA GLU A 143 25.80 12.73 -14.33
C GLU A 143 26.98 13.52 -13.76
N LEU A 144 26.95 13.85 -12.46
CA LEU A 144 28.05 14.54 -11.77
C LEU A 144 29.30 13.66 -11.72
N GLN A 145 29.14 12.38 -11.40
CA GLN A 145 30.23 11.40 -11.40
C GLN A 145 30.85 11.26 -12.79
N ALA A 146 30.04 11.18 -13.85
CA ALA A 146 30.52 11.13 -15.23
C ALA A 146 31.31 12.38 -15.65
N LYS A 147 31.03 13.54 -15.04
CA LYS A 147 31.75 14.81 -15.24
C LYS A 147 32.98 14.96 -14.32
N GLY A 148 33.24 14.01 -13.43
CA GLY A 148 34.33 14.06 -12.46
C GLY A 148 34.05 14.91 -11.21
N ASP A 149 32.84 15.43 -11.04
CA ASP A 149 32.45 16.25 -9.89
C ASP A 149 32.02 15.37 -8.70
N THR A 150 33.02 14.78 -8.05
CA THR A 150 32.82 13.83 -6.94
C THR A 150 32.34 14.50 -5.65
N VAL A 151 32.69 15.77 -5.44
CA VAL A 151 32.28 16.53 -4.24
C VAL A 151 30.79 16.81 -4.27
N GLN A 152 30.29 17.37 -5.38
CA GLN A 152 28.86 17.63 -5.52
C GLN A 152 28.06 16.33 -5.57
N ALA A 153 28.58 15.29 -6.23
CA ALA A 153 27.93 13.97 -6.24
C ALA A 153 27.73 13.43 -4.82
N LYS A 154 28.75 13.51 -3.96
CA LYS A 154 28.67 13.09 -2.56
C LYS A 154 27.66 13.91 -1.76
N TYR A 155 27.60 15.23 -1.98
CA TYR A 155 26.62 16.10 -1.33
C TYR A 155 25.18 15.71 -1.70
N ILE A 156 24.90 15.46 -2.99
CA ILE A 156 23.56 15.03 -3.43
C ILE A 156 23.23 13.63 -2.93
N GLN A 157 24.21 12.72 -2.85
CA GLN A 157 24.04 11.39 -2.27
C GLN A 157 23.56 11.49 -0.81
N GLN A 158 24.21 12.30 0.02
CA GLN A 158 23.79 12.48 1.42
C GLN A 158 22.36 13.02 1.54
N ARG A 159 21.94 13.90 0.62
CA ARG A 159 20.56 14.39 0.56
C ARG A 159 19.59 13.29 0.13
N ALA A 160 19.99 12.44 -0.80
CA ALA A 160 19.18 11.30 -1.25
C ALA A 160 18.97 10.29 -0.11
N ASP A 161 20.02 9.99 0.65
CA ASP A 161 19.98 9.10 1.81
C ASP A 161 19.05 9.68 2.89
N SER A 162 19.19 10.98 3.19
CA SER A 162 18.31 11.69 4.14
C SER A 162 16.84 11.67 3.68
N PHE A 163 16.59 11.90 2.39
CA PHE A 163 15.25 11.86 1.82
C PHE A 163 14.63 10.46 1.88
N HIS A 164 15.43 9.42 1.65
CA HIS A 164 15.01 8.03 1.79
C HIS A 164 14.71 7.67 3.25
N LEU A 165 15.53 8.12 4.20
CA LEU A 165 15.29 7.91 5.63
C LEU A 165 13.95 8.54 6.09
N VAL A 166 13.62 9.75 5.62
CA VAL A 166 12.31 10.37 5.90
C VAL A 166 11.16 9.50 5.38
N TYR A 167 11.31 8.88 4.21
CA TYR A 167 10.30 7.97 3.66
C TYR A 167 10.19 6.65 4.46
N LYS A 168 11.32 6.06 4.88
CA LYS A 168 11.33 4.89 5.79
C LYS A 168 10.58 5.20 7.09
N ASN A 169 10.89 6.34 7.71
CA ASN A 169 10.26 6.77 8.96
C ASN A 169 8.76 7.06 8.81
N TYR A 170 8.33 7.65 7.70
CA TYR A 170 6.90 7.77 7.38
C TYR A 170 6.22 6.40 7.32
N SER A 171 6.82 5.43 6.62
CA SER A 171 6.26 4.08 6.45
C SER A 171 6.20 3.32 7.78
N ARG A 172 7.25 3.41 8.61
CA ARG A 172 7.26 2.87 9.97
C ARG A 172 6.17 3.50 10.82
N LYS A 173 6.03 4.83 10.77
CA LYS A 173 5.01 5.54 11.55
C LYS A 173 3.59 5.15 11.15
N LEU A 174 3.36 4.96 9.85
CA LEU A 174 2.09 4.45 9.34
C LEU A 174 1.79 3.06 9.91
N ALA A 175 2.77 2.15 9.90
CA ALA A 175 2.64 0.82 10.48
C ALA A 175 2.32 0.87 11.98
N GLU A 176 3.05 1.68 12.76
CA GLU A 176 2.80 1.89 14.20
C GLU A 176 1.37 2.37 14.47
N ASN A 177 0.88 3.32 13.68
CA ASN A 177 -0.46 3.90 13.87
C ASN A 177 -1.59 2.88 13.64
N MET A 178 -1.38 1.88 12.78
CA MET A 178 -2.36 0.79 12.54
C MET A 178 -2.38 -0.25 13.67
N LYS A 179 -1.29 -0.37 14.44
CA LYS A 179 -1.06 -1.35 15.52
C LYS A 179 -0.99 -2.82 15.08
N GLU A 180 -1.83 -3.25 14.15
CA GLU A 180 -1.91 -4.61 13.62
C GLU A 180 -2.49 -4.63 12.18
N GLY A 181 -2.55 -5.81 11.57
CA GLY A 181 -3.14 -6.04 10.25
C GLY A 181 -2.13 -6.31 9.14
N VAL A 182 -2.64 -6.70 7.97
CA VAL A 182 -1.83 -7.08 6.80
C VAL A 182 -0.89 -5.95 6.37
N LEU A 183 -1.39 -4.71 6.32
CA LEU A 183 -0.56 -3.57 5.95
C LEU A 183 0.51 -3.27 7.01
N HIS A 184 0.16 -3.42 8.29
CA HIS A 184 1.11 -3.26 9.40
C HIS A 184 2.29 -4.23 9.26
N ASP A 185 1.99 -5.52 9.09
CA ASP A 185 3.01 -6.56 8.97
C ASP A 185 3.87 -6.36 7.71
N PHE A 186 3.24 -6.03 6.59
CA PHE A 186 3.91 -5.72 5.33
C PHE A 186 4.92 -4.57 5.50
N LEU A 187 4.51 -3.44 6.08
CA LEU A 187 5.36 -2.28 6.24
C LEU A 187 6.50 -2.50 7.24
N LYS A 188 6.25 -3.24 8.33
CA LYS A 188 7.31 -3.62 9.28
C LYS A 188 8.35 -4.53 8.65
N THR A 189 7.91 -5.45 7.79
CA THR A 189 8.82 -6.33 7.05
C THR A 189 9.62 -5.56 6.01
N LEU A 190 8.99 -4.59 5.34
CA LEU A 190 9.64 -3.79 4.30
C LEU A 190 10.64 -2.78 4.87
N PHE A 191 10.36 -2.21 6.04
CA PHE A 191 11.19 -1.19 6.69
C PHE A 191 11.50 -1.55 8.15
N PRO A 192 12.23 -2.65 8.40
CA PRO A 192 12.59 -3.04 9.75
C PRO A 192 13.44 -1.94 10.42
N GLN A 193 13.36 -1.85 11.75
CA GLN A 193 14.25 -0.99 12.53
C GLN A 193 15.60 -1.68 12.79
N THR A 194 15.60 -3.01 12.88
CA THR A 194 16.80 -3.78 13.17
C THR A 194 16.90 -5.03 12.31
N TYR A 195 18.09 -5.58 12.17
CA TYR A 195 18.32 -6.88 11.53
C TYR A 195 19.41 -7.66 12.26
N GLN A 196 19.41 -8.99 12.10
CA GLN A 196 20.41 -9.86 12.69
C GLN A 196 21.59 -10.06 11.72
N ARG A 197 22.82 -9.86 12.19
CA ARG A 197 24.04 -10.11 11.43
C ARG A 197 24.86 -11.21 12.09
N LYS A 198 25.18 -12.25 11.31
CA LYS A 198 26.11 -13.31 11.73
C LYS A 198 27.54 -13.00 11.26
N TYR A 199 28.48 -12.98 12.19
CA TYR A 199 29.91 -12.81 11.91
C TYR A 199 30.60 -14.17 11.64
N PRO A 200 31.80 -14.16 11.01
CA PRO A 200 32.56 -15.39 10.72
C PRO A 200 32.94 -16.22 11.95
N ASP A 201 33.07 -15.59 13.12
CA ASP A 201 33.33 -16.24 14.41
C ASP A 201 32.08 -16.93 15.01
N GLY A 202 30.94 -16.86 14.33
CA GLY A 202 29.67 -17.43 14.76
C GLY A 202 28.82 -16.49 15.61
N ARG A 203 29.32 -15.31 15.99
CA ARG A 203 28.57 -14.31 16.76
C ARG A 203 27.39 -13.79 15.95
N VAL A 204 26.22 -13.69 16.58
CA VAL A 204 25.02 -13.06 16.00
C VAL A 204 24.73 -11.79 16.79
N VAL A 205 24.60 -10.67 16.09
CA VAL A 205 24.33 -9.37 16.72
C VAL A 205 23.13 -8.70 16.08
N THR A 206 22.47 -7.85 16.87
CA THR A 206 21.43 -6.95 16.38
C THR A 206 22.07 -5.69 15.82
N MET A 207 21.70 -5.33 14.59
CA MET A 207 22.18 -4.14 13.90
C MET A 207 21.03 -3.15 13.70
N ASP A 208 21.32 -1.86 13.78
CA ASP A 208 20.40 -0.81 13.32
C ASP A 208 20.29 -0.84 11.79
N ALA A 209 19.06 -0.87 11.27
CA ALA A 209 18.79 -1.04 9.84
C ALA A 209 19.02 0.24 8.99
N ASP A 210 19.28 1.37 9.63
CA ASP A 210 19.58 2.64 8.97
C ASP A 210 21.07 2.99 9.05
N THR A 211 21.74 2.74 10.19
CA THR A 211 23.16 3.06 10.37
C THR A 211 24.10 1.88 10.11
N ASN A 212 23.59 0.64 10.13
CA ASN A 212 24.38 -0.59 10.15
C ASN A 212 25.41 -0.63 11.30
N GLU A 213 25.08 0.00 12.42
CA GLU A 213 25.85 -0.08 13.65
C GLU A 213 25.27 -1.17 14.56
N GLU A 214 26.15 -1.83 15.32
CA GLU A 214 25.73 -2.84 16.30
C GLU A 214 24.99 -2.16 17.46
N ILE A 215 23.80 -2.66 17.78
CA ILE A 215 23.02 -2.16 18.93
C ILE A 215 23.53 -2.88 20.17
N ILE A 216 24.12 -2.11 21.09
CA ILE A 216 24.58 -2.60 22.39
C ILE A 216 23.43 -2.37 23.37
N GLU A 217 22.79 -3.47 23.81
CA GLU A 217 21.77 -3.46 24.88
C GLU A 217 22.38 -3.29 26.27
#